data_AF-A0A2S9JVS8-F1
#
_entry.id   AF-A0A2S9JVS8-F1
#
_cell.length_a   1.000
_cell.length_b   1.000
_cell.length_c   1.000
_cell.angle_alpha   90.00
_cell.angle_beta   90.00
_cell.angle_gamma   90.00
#
_symmetry.space_group_name_H-M   'P 1'
#
loop_
_entity.id
_entity.type
_entity.pdbx_description
1 polymer ?
#
loop_
_entity_poly.entity_id
_entity_poly.type
_entity_poly.pdbx_seq_one_letter_code
_entity_poly.pdbx_strand_id
1 'polypeptide(L)'
;MAFFLSCDSGDKRKEENAEDTVKVAQLTLNEETAKRIFELPTHCLTIEYPNKLGQVLGSDTDLKSPKALRPIFYGCFDWHSSVHGYWSIVRLLKQYPELDSDGKVRQLLKSHITKENLAVELAFFQDENNLSFERTYGWAWLFKLQQELRSWRNTDAQEWAETLQPLVDLLSERTQQYLSKLVYPIRTGQHDNTAFSLTLMYEYAEETGDMALLNAIKTNSIRFFEHDKNCNLAYEPSGYDFLSPCLEEAYLMSKVMPKDAYQNWLVIFMPVLFETEIETLQPAIVSDRTDGKLVHLDGLNFSRANCLYGIARVLPELKHTLVPLANAHIDFSLKNISGDDYMGSHWLGSFALLALSN
;
A
#
# COMPACT_ATOMS: atom_id res chain seq x y z
N MET A 1 69.55 35.81 -30.80
CA MET A 1 68.36 35.24 -31.48
C MET A 1 68.20 33.84 -30.92
N ALA A 2 67.47 33.71 -29.80
CA ALA A 2 66.12 33.13 -29.71
C ALA A 2 66.17 31.59 -29.93
N PHE A 3 66.10 30.77 -28.85
CA PHE A 3 64.87 30.20 -28.25
C PHE A 3 64.12 29.28 -29.25
N PHE A 4 63.68 28.04 -28.99
CA PHE A 4 63.45 27.22 -27.80
C PHE A 4 63.52 25.73 -28.22
N LEU A 5 63.94 24.86 -27.30
CA LEU A 5 63.63 23.42 -27.33
C LEU A 5 62.16 23.23 -26.91
N SER A 6 61.38 22.49 -27.69
CA SER A 6 60.11 21.91 -27.23
C SER A 6 59.90 20.54 -27.90
N CYS A 7 60.05 19.49 -27.10
CA CYS A 7 59.49 18.17 -27.36
C CYS A 7 58.26 18.06 -26.48
N ASP A 8 57.08 18.13 -27.08
CA ASP A 8 55.82 17.87 -26.38
C ASP A 8 55.42 16.43 -26.70
N SER A 9 55.75 15.53 -25.78
CA SER A 9 55.24 14.16 -25.75
C SER A 9 53.77 14.23 -25.33
N GLY A 10 52.87 13.93 -26.26
CA GLY A 10 51.43 13.94 -26.06
C GLY A 10 51.00 13.10 -24.85
N ASP A 11 50.70 13.80 -23.76
CA ASP A 11 49.98 13.28 -22.61
C ASP A 11 48.48 13.24 -23.00
N LYS A 12 48.03 12.08 -23.49
CA LYS A 12 46.61 11.77 -23.62
C LYS A 12 46.03 11.62 -22.22
N ARG A 13 45.70 12.74 -21.57
CA ARG A 13 44.74 12.75 -20.49
C ARG A 13 43.43 12.20 -21.06
N LYS A 14 43.05 11.01 -20.57
CA LYS A 14 41.68 10.54 -20.63
C LYS A 14 40.83 11.61 -19.95
N GLU A 15 40.08 12.37 -20.74
CA GLU A 15 38.86 12.99 -20.26
C GLU A 15 37.97 11.83 -19.79
N GLU A 16 37.91 11.63 -18.47
CA GLU A 16 36.78 10.96 -17.84
C GLU A 16 35.56 11.77 -18.27
N ASN A 17 34.80 11.22 -19.22
CA ASN A 17 33.42 11.61 -19.42
C ASN A 17 32.74 11.46 -18.08
N ALA A 18 32.47 12.59 -17.41
CA ALA A 18 31.42 12.65 -16.41
C ALA A 18 30.16 12.17 -17.12
N GLU A 19 29.75 10.93 -16.85
CA GLU A 19 28.43 10.45 -17.21
C GLU A 19 27.43 11.45 -16.67
N ASP A 20 26.82 12.17 -17.58
CA ASP A 20 25.69 13.03 -17.34
C ASP A 20 24.52 12.10 -16.99
N THR A 21 24.53 11.55 -15.77
CA THR A 21 23.48 10.67 -15.27
C THR A 21 22.22 11.50 -15.21
N VAL A 22 21.37 11.36 -16.23
CA VAL A 22 20.03 11.92 -16.25
C VAL A 22 19.36 11.47 -14.96
N LYS A 23 19.14 12.41 -14.03
CA LYS A 23 18.43 12.14 -12.79
C LYS A 23 16.99 11.80 -13.14
N VAL A 24 16.70 10.50 -13.19
CA VAL A 24 15.34 10.00 -13.42
C VAL A 24 14.46 10.44 -12.24
N ALA A 25 13.45 11.25 -12.53
CA ALA A 25 12.52 11.73 -11.51
C ALA A 25 11.53 10.62 -11.13
N GLN A 26 11.16 10.57 -9.85
CA GLN A 26 10.08 9.71 -9.36
C GLN A 26 8.77 10.05 -10.09
N LEU A 27 8.06 9.03 -10.58
CA LEU A 27 6.72 9.22 -11.14
C LEU A 27 5.73 9.64 -10.04
N THR A 28 4.87 10.59 -10.38
CA THR A 28 3.86 11.14 -9.47
C THR A 28 2.49 11.10 -10.12
N LEU A 29 1.45 11.12 -9.29
CA LEU A 29 0.07 11.12 -9.74
C LEU A 29 -0.23 12.38 -10.60
N ASN A 30 -0.78 12.17 -11.79
CA ASN A 30 -1.30 13.22 -12.66
C ASN A 30 -2.84 13.16 -12.74
N GLU A 31 -3.47 14.23 -13.24
CA GLU A 31 -4.94 14.36 -13.32
C GLU A 31 -5.62 13.23 -14.12
N GLU A 32 -5.03 12.83 -15.25
CA GLU A 32 -5.60 11.77 -16.10
C GLU A 32 -5.61 10.42 -15.35
N THR A 33 -4.50 10.10 -14.69
CA THR A 33 -4.36 8.88 -13.90
C THR A 33 -5.25 8.92 -12.66
N ALA A 34 -5.33 10.07 -11.99
CA ALA A 34 -6.22 10.30 -10.85
C ALA A 34 -7.68 10.05 -11.23
N LYS A 35 -8.14 10.58 -12.37
CA LYS A 35 -9.49 10.34 -12.87
C LYS A 35 -9.76 8.87 -13.14
N ARG A 36 -8.84 8.18 -13.84
CA ARG A 36 -8.97 6.74 -14.12
C ARG A 36 -9.06 5.93 -12.83
N ILE A 37 -8.20 6.19 -11.85
CA ILE A 37 -8.21 5.48 -10.56
C ILE A 37 -9.50 5.79 -9.78
N PHE A 38 -10.02 7.03 -9.86
CA PHE A 38 -11.26 7.43 -9.18
C PHE A 38 -12.50 6.71 -9.72
N GLU A 39 -12.58 6.47 -11.02
CA GLU A 39 -13.72 5.80 -11.67
C GLU A 39 -13.89 4.33 -11.23
N LEU A 40 -12.79 3.66 -10.87
CA LEU A 40 -12.79 2.22 -10.55
C LEU A 40 -13.59 1.88 -9.28
N PRO A 41 -13.26 2.42 -8.08
CA PRO A 41 -14.01 2.11 -6.87
C PRO A 41 -15.38 2.80 -6.83
N THR A 42 -15.56 3.95 -7.50
CA THR A 42 -16.85 4.66 -7.53
C THR A 42 -17.94 3.83 -8.19
N HIS A 43 -17.59 3.06 -9.23
CA HIS A 43 -18.51 2.15 -9.90
C HIS A 43 -19.07 1.07 -8.96
N CYS A 44 -18.27 0.54 -8.04
CA CYS A 44 -18.67 -0.58 -7.19
C CYS A 44 -19.25 -0.21 -5.82
N LEU A 45 -19.25 1.06 -5.42
CA LEU A 45 -19.75 1.53 -4.11
C LEU A 45 -21.16 1.01 -3.77
N THR A 46 -22.03 0.86 -4.76
CA THR A 46 -23.42 0.43 -4.58
C THR A 46 -23.74 -0.96 -5.13
N ILE A 47 -22.73 -1.65 -5.68
CA ILE A 47 -22.88 -2.96 -6.31
C ILE A 47 -22.73 -4.04 -5.24
N GLU A 48 -23.83 -4.71 -4.91
CA GLU A 48 -23.88 -5.71 -3.84
C GLU A 48 -23.36 -7.10 -4.26
N TYR A 49 -23.43 -7.48 -5.54
CA TYR A 49 -23.03 -8.81 -6.02
C TYR A 49 -22.24 -8.75 -7.33
N PRO A 50 -21.33 -9.72 -7.59
CA PRO A 50 -20.90 -10.80 -6.69
C PRO A 50 -20.12 -10.28 -5.47
N ASN A 51 -20.22 -10.96 -4.33
CA ASN A 51 -19.51 -10.59 -3.11
C ASN A 51 -19.03 -11.83 -2.32
N LYS A 52 -17.80 -11.75 -1.81
CA LYS A 52 -17.13 -12.77 -1.00
C LYS A 52 -17.13 -12.31 0.46
N LEU A 53 -18.12 -12.80 1.20
CA LEU A 53 -18.40 -12.38 2.57
C LEU A 53 -17.31 -12.69 3.60
N GLY A 54 -16.56 -13.79 3.43
CA GLY A 54 -15.44 -14.17 4.31
C GLY A 54 -15.78 -14.47 5.78
N GLN A 55 -17.06 -14.45 6.17
CA GLN A 55 -17.52 -14.66 7.54
C GLN A 55 -17.52 -16.15 7.95
N VAL A 56 -17.39 -16.38 9.26
CA VAL A 56 -17.73 -17.66 9.90
C VAL A 56 -19.21 -17.63 10.28
N LEU A 57 -19.93 -18.72 9.99
CA LEU A 57 -21.34 -18.88 10.37
C LEU A 57 -21.41 -19.63 11.71
N GLY A 58 -21.93 -18.97 12.75
CA GLY A 58 -22.28 -19.61 14.02
C GLY A 58 -23.67 -20.23 14.01
N SER A 59 -24.57 -19.72 13.17
CA SER A 59 -25.95 -20.19 13.01
C SER A 59 -26.51 -19.90 11.61
N ASP A 60 -27.70 -20.40 11.32
CA ASP A 60 -28.47 -20.07 10.11
C ASP A 60 -28.85 -18.58 10.03
N THR A 61 -28.97 -17.89 11.17
CA THR A 61 -29.28 -16.46 11.21
C THR A 61 -28.15 -15.57 10.70
N ASP A 62 -26.92 -16.11 10.55
CA ASP A 62 -25.76 -15.39 10.02
C ASP A 62 -25.76 -15.33 8.48
N LEU A 63 -26.63 -16.12 7.83
CA LEU A 63 -26.84 -16.08 6.38
C LEU A 63 -27.65 -14.85 5.98
N LYS A 64 -26.96 -13.75 5.73
CA LYS A 64 -27.54 -12.46 5.31
C LYS A 64 -26.89 -11.95 4.03
N SER A 65 -27.50 -10.96 3.40
CA SER A 65 -26.94 -10.30 2.22
C SER A 65 -25.70 -9.45 2.59
N PRO A 66 -24.78 -9.16 1.64
CA PRO A 66 -23.63 -8.30 1.90
C PRO A 66 -24.02 -6.94 2.50
N LYS A 67 -25.07 -6.29 1.96
CA LYS A 67 -25.54 -5.00 2.47
C LYS A 67 -26.12 -5.10 3.89
N ALA A 68 -26.78 -6.22 4.21
CA ALA A 68 -27.31 -6.44 5.55
C ALA A 68 -26.21 -6.74 6.59
N LEU A 69 -25.10 -7.35 6.17
CA LEU A 69 -23.96 -7.64 7.03
C LEU A 69 -23.04 -6.43 7.21
N ARG A 70 -22.79 -5.69 6.13
CA ARG A 70 -21.72 -4.69 5.99
C ARG A 70 -22.21 -3.38 5.37
N PRO A 71 -23.22 -2.70 5.93
CA PRO A 71 -23.92 -1.63 5.24
C PRO A 71 -23.05 -0.41 4.88
N ILE A 72 -21.88 -0.22 5.50
CA ILE A 72 -20.91 0.79 5.08
C ILE A 72 -20.07 0.25 3.92
N PHE A 73 -19.53 -0.96 4.07
CA PHE A 73 -18.51 -1.54 3.18
C PHE A 73 -19.02 -2.80 2.45
N TYR A 74 -20.23 -2.72 1.89
CA TYR A 74 -20.84 -3.85 1.17
C TYR A 74 -20.52 -3.86 -0.33
N GLY A 75 -20.18 -2.69 -0.88
CA GLY A 75 -19.87 -2.53 -2.30
C GLY A 75 -18.57 -3.23 -2.67
N CYS A 76 -18.41 -3.57 -3.95
CA CYS A 76 -17.27 -4.29 -4.51
C CYS A 76 -17.23 -5.78 -4.10
N PHE A 77 -16.17 -6.49 -4.53
CA PHE A 77 -16.12 -7.95 -4.42
C PHE A 77 -16.00 -8.45 -2.99
N ASP A 78 -15.38 -7.72 -2.07
CA ASP A 78 -15.31 -8.05 -0.64
C ASP A 78 -15.12 -6.80 0.22
N TRP A 79 -15.12 -7.00 1.54
CA TRP A 79 -15.10 -5.92 2.53
C TRP A 79 -13.86 -5.04 2.41
N HIS A 80 -12.65 -5.63 2.38
CA HIS A 80 -11.43 -4.83 2.26
C HIS A 80 -11.33 -4.12 0.90
N SER A 81 -11.85 -4.73 -0.17
CA SER A 81 -11.93 -4.12 -1.49
C SER A 81 -12.75 -2.84 -1.46
N SER A 82 -13.88 -2.89 -0.76
CA SER A 82 -14.69 -1.71 -0.46
C SER A 82 -13.87 -0.67 0.30
N VAL A 83 -13.25 -1.05 1.42
CA VAL A 83 -12.56 -0.12 2.32
C VAL A 83 -11.42 0.64 1.64
N HIS A 84 -10.54 -0.04 0.89
CA HIS A 84 -9.49 0.68 0.17
C HIS A 84 -10.02 1.42 -1.07
N GLY A 85 -11.16 1.01 -1.62
CA GLY A 85 -11.88 1.81 -2.61
C GLY A 85 -12.35 3.16 -2.04
N TYR A 86 -12.91 3.15 -0.83
CA TYR A 86 -13.26 4.37 -0.09
C TYR A 86 -12.03 5.23 0.19
N TRP A 87 -10.92 4.61 0.61
CA TRP A 87 -9.67 5.35 0.80
C TRP A 87 -9.22 6.03 -0.48
N SER A 88 -9.20 5.31 -1.62
CA SER A 88 -8.83 5.89 -2.92
C SER A 88 -9.70 7.08 -3.29
N ILE A 89 -11.02 6.94 -3.11
CA ILE A 89 -11.98 8.03 -3.37
C ILE A 89 -11.68 9.24 -2.49
N VAL A 90 -11.56 9.05 -1.16
CA VAL A 90 -11.31 10.15 -0.23
C VAL A 90 -9.98 10.84 -0.50
N ARG A 91 -8.92 10.07 -0.75
CA ARG A 91 -7.59 10.59 -1.11
C ARG A 91 -7.66 11.45 -2.37
N LEU A 92 -8.35 10.96 -3.40
CA LEU A 92 -8.48 11.65 -4.68
C LEU A 92 -9.39 12.87 -4.59
N LEU A 93 -10.50 12.83 -3.85
CA LEU A 93 -11.35 14.02 -3.63
C LEU A 93 -10.64 15.12 -2.84
N LYS A 94 -9.72 14.74 -1.95
CA LYS A 94 -8.89 15.70 -1.21
C LYS A 94 -7.89 16.42 -2.09
N GLN A 95 -7.34 15.73 -3.10
CA GLN A 95 -6.31 16.27 -4.01
C GLN A 95 -6.88 16.89 -5.28
N TYR A 96 -7.98 16.34 -5.80
CA TYR A 96 -8.63 16.64 -7.07
C TYR A 96 -10.17 16.75 -6.86
N PRO A 97 -10.64 17.81 -6.16
CA PRO A 97 -12.05 17.94 -5.78
C PRO A 97 -13.01 18.02 -6.98
N GLU A 98 -12.52 18.41 -8.17
CA GLU A 98 -13.27 18.47 -9.42
C GLU A 98 -13.74 17.10 -9.95
N LEU A 99 -13.15 16.00 -9.47
CA LEU A 99 -13.54 14.63 -9.83
C LEU A 99 -14.99 14.30 -9.43
N ASP A 100 -15.55 15.01 -8.43
CA ASP A 100 -16.94 14.87 -7.98
C ASP A 100 -17.66 16.23 -8.02
N SER A 101 -17.49 16.96 -9.12
CA SER A 101 -18.09 18.29 -9.32
C SER A 101 -19.62 18.32 -9.20
N ASP A 102 -20.31 17.20 -9.42
CA ASP A 102 -21.77 17.07 -9.22
C ASP A 102 -22.16 16.58 -7.81
N GLY A 103 -21.17 16.26 -6.96
CA GLY A 103 -21.33 15.88 -5.56
C GLY A 103 -21.94 14.49 -5.34
N LYS A 104 -22.11 13.66 -6.38
CA LYS A 104 -22.77 12.35 -6.26
C LYS A 104 -22.00 11.38 -5.39
N VAL A 105 -20.67 11.31 -5.55
CA VAL A 105 -19.83 10.37 -4.79
C VAL A 105 -19.81 10.77 -3.31
N ARG A 106 -19.64 12.06 -3.02
CA ARG A 106 -19.75 12.61 -1.67
C ARG A 106 -21.11 12.30 -1.03
N GLN A 107 -22.20 12.39 -1.78
CA GLN A 107 -23.53 12.05 -1.28
C GLN A 107 -23.68 10.55 -0.99
N LEU A 108 -23.09 9.68 -1.82
CA LEU A 108 -23.05 8.24 -1.56
C LEU A 108 -22.28 7.92 -0.26
N LEU A 109 -21.08 8.47 -0.09
CA LEU A 109 -20.30 8.32 1.14
C LEU A 109 -21.10 8.75 2.38
N LYS A 110 -21.79 9.89 2.30
CA LYS A 110 -22.67 10.37 3.38
C LYS A 110 -23.84 9.44 3.69
N SER A 111 -24.38 8.76 2.68
CA SER A 111 -25.48 7.80 2.86
C SER A 111 -25.02 6.46 3.45
N HIS A 112 -23.76 6.09 3.24
CA HIS A 112 -23.17 4.85 3.73
C HIS A 112 -22.57 5.03 5.14
N ILE A 113 -21.82 6.10 5.38
CA ILE A 113 -21.14 6.36 6.66
C ILE A 113 -22.11 7.05 7.62
N THR A 114 -22.96 6.25 8.25
CA THR A 114 -23.92 6.69 9.27
C THR A 114 -23.72 5.94 10.58
N LYS A 115 -24.22 6.48 11.69
CA LYS A 115 -24.13 5.83 13.00
C LYS A 115 -24.90 4.51 13.02
N GLU A 116 -26.01 4.45 12.30
CA GLU A 116 -26.85 3.26 12.18
C GLU A 116 -26.13 2.15 11.43
N ASN A 117 -25.49 2.47 10.31
CA ASN A 117 -24.72 1.49 9.54
C ASN A 117 -23.46 1.05 10.31
N LEU A 118 -22.79 1.98 11.00
CA LEU A 118 -21.66 1.65 11.87
C LEU A 118 -22.04 0.67 12.98
N ALA A 119 -23.22 0.84 13.58
CA ALA A 119 -23.69 -0.07 14.63
C ALA A 119 -23.78 -1.53 14.13
N VAL A 120 -24.16 -1.73 12.87
CA VAL A 120 -24.17 -3.05 12.23
C VAL A 120 -22.74 -3.57 12.01
N GLU A 121 -21.84 -2.74 11.49
CA GLU A 121 -20.42 -3.11 11.31
C GLU A 121 -19.78 -3.54 12.64
N LEU A 122 -19.98 -2.75 13.69
CA LEU A 122 -19.49 -3.03 15.04
C LEU A 122 -20.06 -4.33 15.61
N ALA A 123 -21.37 -4.54 15.48
CA ALA A 123 -22.01 -5.75 15.97
C ALA A 123 -21.41 -7.01 15.34
N PHE A 124 -21.12 -6.97 14.04
CA PHE A 124 -20.41 -8.07 13.39
C PHE A 124 -19.00 -8.25 13.94
N PHE A 125 -18.21 -7.17 14.06
CA PHE A 125 -16.85 -7.32 14.57
C PHE A 125 -16.86 -7.82 16.02
N GLN A 126 -17.91 -7.57 16.79
CA GLN A 126 -18.10 -8.08 18.16
C GLN A 126 -18.63 -9.51 18.23
N ASP A 127 -19.08 -10.09 17.13
CA ASP A 127 -19.49 -11.49 17.08
C ASP A 127 -18.30 -12.42 17.40
N GLU A 128 -18.53 -13.39 18.29
CA GLU A 128 -17.48 -14.26 18.83
C GLU A 128 -16.85 -15.16 17.77
N ASN A 129 -17.58 -15.48 16.69
CA ASN A 129 -17.08 -16.32 15.60
C ASN A 129 -16.25 -15.50 14.59
N ASN A 130 -16.39 -14.18 14.59
CA ASN A 130 -15.83 -13.30 13.56
C ASN A 130 -14.81 -12.27 14.10
N LEU A 131 -14.31 -12.46 15.33
CA LEU A 131 -13.35 -11.55 15.97
C LEU A 131 -12.07 -11.29 15.14
N SER A 132 -11.66 -12.25 14.31
CA SER A 132 -10.47 -12.17 13.44
C SER A 132 -10.77 -11.88 11.98
N PHE A 133 -12.02 -11.59 11.62
CA PHE A 133 -12.39 -11.24 10.24
C PHE A 133 -11.50 -10.09 9.73
N GLU A 134 -10.95 -10.26 8.51
CA GLU A 134 -10.08 -9.28 7.82
C GLU A 134 -8.76 -8.96 8.53
N ARG A 135 -8.36 -9.76 9.52
CA ARG A 135 -7.10 -9.59 10.23
C ARG A 135 -5.90 -9.97 9.36
N THR A 136 -4.87 -9.13 9.18
CA THR A 136 -4.76 -7.70 9.51
C THR A 136 -4.98 -6.79 8.31
N TYR A 137 -5.16 -7.35 7.11
CA TYR A 137 -5.19 -6.62 5.85
C TYR A 137 -6.31 -5.59 5.77
N GLY A 138 -7.56 -6.01 5.95
CA GLY A 138 -8.68 -5.08 5.89
C GLY A 138 -8.62 -4.05 7.02
N TRP A 139 -8.13 -4.45 8.21
CA TRP A 139 -7.94 -3.51 9.32
C TRP A 139 -6.99 -2.39 8.92
N ALA A 140 -5.84 -2.74 8.30
CA ALA A 140 -4.84 -1.79 7.81
C ALA A 140 -5.44 -0.76 6.84
N TRP A 141 -6.30 -1.20 5.93
CA TRP A 141 -6.99 -0.30 5.01
C TRP A 141 -8.02 0.61 5.68
N LEU A 142 -8.72 0.13 6.73
CA LEU A 142 -9.61 1.00 7.51
C LEU A 142 -8.81 2.10 8.22
N PHE A 143 -7.67 1.76 8.81
CA PHE A 143 -6.77 2.75 9.40
C PHE A 143 -6.28 3.76 8.36
N LYS A 144 -5.95 3.29 7.16
CA LYS A 144 -5.53 4.16 6.06
C LYS A 144 -6.64 5.11 5.60
N LEU A 145 -7.89 4.64 5.52
CA LEU A 145 -9.07 5.48 5.31
C LEU A 145 -9.24 6.52 6.42
N GLN A 146 -9.15 6.11 7.69
CA GLN A 146 -9.28 7.01 8.82
C GLN A 146 -8.18 8.09 8.82
N GLN A 147 -6.94 7.73 8.48
CA GLN A 147 -5.83 8.66 8.31
C GLN A 147 -6.16 9.78 7.31
N GLU A 148 -6.70 9.42 6.14
CA GLU A 148 -7.07 10.41 5.11
C GLU A 148 -8.22 11.30 5.55
N LEU A 149 -9.27 10.73 6.17
CA LEU A 149 -10.41 11.51 6.64
C LEU A 149 -10.01 12.51 7.72
N ARG A 150 -9.22 12.07 8.70
CA ARG A 150 -8.73 12.90 9.81
C ARG A 150 -7.87 14.08 9.34
N SER A 151 -7.01 13.84 8.35
CA SER A 151 -6.10 14.86 7.79
C SER A 151 -6.79 15.80 6.79
N TRP A 152 -7.98 15.44 6.29
CA TRP A 152 -8.74 16.28 5.38
C TRP A 152 -9.51 17.37 6.13
N ARG A 153 -9.09 18.63 6.00
CA ARG A 153 -9.77 19.80 6.57
C ARG A 153 -11.08 20.12 5.82
N ASN A 154 -12.07 19.25 5.96
CA ASN A 154 -13.38 19.33 5.31
C ASN A 154 -14.46 18.83 6.29
N THR A 155 -15.59 19.52 6.38
CA THR A 155 -16.65 19.21 7.35
C THR A 155 -17.18 17.78 7.22
N ASP A 156 -17.53 17.34 6.00
CA ASP A 156 -18.04 15.98 5.79
C ASP A 156 -16.99 14.93 6.19
N ALA A 157 -15.71 15.16 5.84
CA ALA A 157 -14.63 14.25 6.16
C ALA A 157 -14.42 14.09 7.67
N GLN A 158 -14.54 15.18 8.43
CA GLN A 158 -14.45 15.14 9.89
C GLN A 158 -15.66 14.41 10.50
N GLU A 159 -16.88 14.65 10.00
CA GLU A 159 -18.08 13.92 10.44
C GLU A 159 -17.99 12.41 10.15
N TRP A 160 -17.46 12.03 8.98
CA TRP A 160 -17.23 10.63 8.63
C TRP A 160 -16.15 10.00 9.51
N ALA A 161 -15.04 10.71 9.77
CA ALA A 161 -13.99 10.26 10.67
C ALA A 161 -14.52 10.01 12.09
N GLU A 162 -15.32 10.92 12.62
CA GLU A 162 -15.97 10.77 13.92
C GLU A 162 -16.93 9.59 13.96
N THR A 163 -17.68 9.38 12.87
CA THR A 163 -18.59 8.24 12.74
C THR A 163 -17.83 6.92 12.72
N LEU A 164 -16.71 6.81 12.00
CA LEU A 164 -15.93 5.55 11.93
C LEU A 164 -15.07 5.28 13.17
N GLN A 165 -14.80 6.29 14.00
CA GLN A 165 -13.87 6.21 15.13
C GLN A 165 -14.12 5.02 16.07
N PRO A 166 -15.36 4.66 16.48
CA PRO A 166 -15.58 3.52 17.36
C PRO A 166 -15.10 2.17 16.79
N LEU A 167 -15.21 1.97 15.46
CA LEU A 167 -14.69 0.75 14.82
C LEU A 167 -13.16 0.78 14.76
N VAL A 168 -12.58 1.96 14.49
CA VAL A 168 -11.13 2.16 14.49
C VAL A 168 -10.53 1.88 15.87
N ASP A 169 -11.15 2.38 16.93
CA ASP A 169 -10.72 2.14 18.32
C ASP A 169 -10.73 0.64 18.66
N LEU A 170 -11.81 -0.06 18.30
CA LEU A 170 -11.94 -1.51 18.49
C LEU A 170 -10.82 -2.27 17.76
N LEU A 171 -10.55 -1.94 16.50
CA LEU A 171 -9.52 -2.61 15.72
C LEU A 171 -8.10 -2.23 16.17
N SER A 172 -7.90 -1.02 16.73
CA SER A 172 -6.61 -0.61 17.32
C SER A 172 -6.30 -1.49 18.53
N GLU A 173 -7.25 -1.62 19.45
CA GLU A 173 -7.11 -2.48 20.62
C GLU A 173 -6.82 -3.94 20.22
N ARG A 174 -7.59 -4.47 19.26
CA ARG A 174 -7.41 -5.85 18.77
C ARG A 174 -6.09 -6.07 18.07
N THR A 175 -5.58 -5.07 17.34
CA THR A 175 -4.26 -5.15 16.72
C THR A 175 -3.18 -5.29 17.79
N GLN A 176 -3.24 -4.48 18.85
CA GLN A 176 -2.31 -4.57 19.97
C GLN A 176 -2.36 -5.95 20.64
N GLN A 177 -3.57 -6.44 20.95
CA GLN A 177 -3.77 -7.78 21.52
C GLN A 177 -3.26 -8.90 20.61
N TYR A 178 -3.53 -8.81 19.30
CA TYR A 178 -3.06 -9.79 18.32
C TYR A 178 -1.54 -9.82 18.25
N LEU A 179 -0.89 -8.67 18.12
CA LEU A 179 0.57 -8.59 18.02
C LEU A 179 1.27 -9.12 19.27
N SER A 180 0.70 -8.91 20.47
CA SER A 180 1.24 -9.50 21.70
C SER A 180 1.26 -11.04 21.70
N LYS A 181 0.35 -11.67 20.93
CA LYS A 181 0.19 -13.14 20.85
C LYS A 181 0.86 -13.75 19.62
N LEU A 182 1.07 -12.96 18.55
CA LEU A 182 1.67 -13.44 17.31
C LEU A 182 3.15 -13.75 17.53
N VAL A 183 3.53 -15.03 17.45
CA VAL A 183 4.91 -15.47 17.69
C VAL A 183 5.81 -15.23 16.48
N TYR A 184 5.28 -15.48 15.27
CA TYR A 184 6.03 -15.37 14.02
C TYR A 184 5.30 -14.42 13.07
N PRO A 185 6.02 -13.51 12.37
CA PRO A 185 5.40 -12.70 11.33
C PRO A 185 5.07 -13.56 10.11
N ILE A 186 4.05 -13.15 9.37
CA ILE A 186 3.61 -13.79 8.12
C ILE A 186 4.25 -13.04 6.94
N ARG A 187 4.94 -13.78 6.06
CA ARG A 187 5.73 -13.26 4.93
C ARG A 187 5.22 -13.75 3.57
N THR A 188 3.92 -13.95 3.44
CA THR A 188 3.29 -14.29 2.16
C THR A 188 3.27 -13.05 1.25
N GLY A 189 3.26 -13.21 -0.08
CA GLY A 189 3.06 -12.10 -1.01
C GLY A 189 1.58 -11.71 -1.18
N GLN A 190 0.76 -11.96 -0.16
CA GLN A 190 -0.69 -11.81 -0.18
C GLN A 190 -1.22 -11.08 1.07
N HIS A 191 -2.55 -10.99 1.20
CA HIS A 191 -3.27 -10.19 2.18
C HIS A 191 -2.72 -10.30 3.62
N ASP A 192 -2.39 -11.50 4.08
CA ASP A 192 -1.94 -11.77 5.44
C ASP A 192 -0.49 -11.34 5.74
N ASN A 193 0.20 -10.71 4.78
CA ASN A 193 1.54 -10.15 4.99
C ASN A 193 1.55 -9.17 6.18
N THR A 194 2.34 -9.51 7.19
CA THR A 194 2.45 -8.74 8.43
C THR A 194 3.09 -7.39 8.18
N ALA A 195 4.16 -7.33 7.38
CA ALA A 195 4.90 -6.10 7.18
C ALA A 195 4.06 -5.03 6.46
N PHE A 196 3.35 -5.41 5.39
CA PHE A 196 2.46 -4.51 4.66
C PHE A 196 1.38 -3.90 5.56
N SER A 197 0.67 -4.76 6.31
CA SER A 197 -0.40 -4.29 7.22
C SER A 197 0.15 -3.31 8.26
N LEU A 198 1.30 -3.63 8.86
CA LEU A 198 1.92 -2.80 9.89
C LEU A 198 2.48 -1.49 9.33
N THR A 199 2.92 -1.45 8.08
CA THR A 199 3.35 -0.22 7.41
C THR A 199 2.21 0.79 7.34
N LEU A 200 1.03 0.38 6.87
CA LEU A 200 -0.14 1.27 6.79
C LEU A 200 -0.64 1.68 8.18
N MET A 201 -0.68 0.75 9.13
CA MET A 201 -1.08 1.03 10.51
C MET A 201 -0.10 1.97 11.22
N TYR A 202 1.20 1.86 10.94
CA TYR A 202 2.24 2.73 11.48
C TYR A 202 1.97 4.18 11.06
N GLU A 203 1.74 4.41 9.76
CA GLU A 203 1.49 5.73 9.21
C GLU A 203 0.24 6.37 9.81
N TYR A 204 -0.85 5.60 9.93
CA TYR A 204 -2.06 6.03 10.62
C TYR A 204 -1.76 6.43 12.07
N ALA A 205 -1.11 5.54 12.83
CA ALA A 205 -0.89 5.73 14.26
C ALA A 205 0.03 6.93 14.54
N GLU A 206 1.05 7.13 13.70
CA GLU A 206 1.94 8.28 13.77
C GLU A 206 1.23 9.59 13.44
N GLU A 207 0.46 9.65 12.36
CA GLU A 207 -0.22 10.88 11.94
C GLU A 207 -1.37 11.28 12.87
N THR A 208 -2.10 10.30 13.41
CA THR A 208 -3.27 10.56 14.26
C THR A 208 -2.97 10.60 15.75
N GLY A 209 -1.77 10.16 16.16
CA GLY A 209 -1.34 10.16 17.55
C GLY A 209 -1.85 8.98 18.39
N ASP A 210 -2.23 7.86 17.76
CA ASP A 210 -2.52 6.60 18.48
C ASP A 210 -1.21 5.96 18.97
N MET A 211 -0.71 6.49 20.10
CA MET A 211 0.57 6.07 20.66
C MET A 211 0.58 4.63 21.14
N ALA A 212 -0.58 4.08 21.54
CA ALA A 212 -0.67 2.70 22.00
C ALA A 212 -0.46 1.73 20.82
N LEU A 213 -1.16 1.96 19.71
CA LEU A 213 -0.97 1.21 18.48
C LEU A 213 0.45 1.40 17.93
N LEU A 214 0.95 2.64 17.86
CA LEU A 214 2.29 2.93 17.34
C LEU A 214 3.38 2.18 18.11
N ASN A 215 3.31 2.17 19.44
CA ASN A 215 4.27 1.47 20.29
C ASN A 215 4.17 -0.05 20.13
N ALA A 216 2.95 -0.59 20.01
CA ALA A 216 2.75 -2.01 19.74
C ALA A 216 3.37 -2.40 18.39
N ILE A 217 3.17 -1.60 17.34
CA ILE A 217 3.77 -1.85 16.02
C ILE A 217 5.30 -1.83 16.14
N LYS A 218 5.90 -0.74 16.66
CA LYS A 218 7.37 -0.61 16.80
C LYS A 218 7.98 -1.79 17.55
N THR A 219 7.42 -2.13 18.70
CA THR A 219 7.93 -3.22 19.55
C THR A 219 7.90 -4.56 18.82
N ASN A 220 6.79 -4.86 18.15
CA ASN A 220 6.62 -6.15 17.51
C ASN A 220 7.39 -6.24 16.18
N SER A 221 7.49 -5.15 15.39
CA SER A 221 8.33 -5.11 14.19
C SER A 221 9.80 -5.37 14.51
N ILE A 222 10.35 -4.75 15.57
CA ILE A 222 11.71 -5.05 16.02
C ILE A 222 11.85 -6.53 16.42
N ARG A 223 10.93 -7.04 17.24
CA ARG A 223 10.92 -8.46 17.65
C ARG A 223 10.88 -9.44 16.47
N PHE A 224 10.17 -9.06 15.41
CA PHE A 224 9.94 -9.92 14.25
C PHE A 224 11.08 -9.91 13.25
N PHE A 225 11.69 -8.75 13.00
CA PHE A 225 12.49 -8.53 11.79
C PHE A 225 13.92 -8.02 12.06
N GLU A 226 14.26 -7.57 13.28
CA GLU A 226 15.59 -7.00 13.56
C GLU A 226 16.75 -7.97 13.28
N HIS A 227 16.52 -9.27 13.42
CA HIS A 227 17.55 -10.30 13.22
C HIS A 227 17.47 -11.02 11.86
N ASP A 228 16.53 -10.62 11.00
CA ASP A 228 16.42 -11.20 9.68
C ASP A 228 17.61 -10.77 8.80
N LYS A 229 17.99 -11.66 7.89
CA LYS A 229 19.16 -11.50 7.01
C LYS A 229 18.94 -12.24 5.70
N ASN A 230 19.59 -11.80 4.63
CA ASN A 230 19.58 -12.47 3.32
C ASN A 230 18.16 -12.87 2.86
N CYS A 231 17.24 -11.90 2.78
CA CYS A 231 15.90 -12.15 2.30
C CYS A 231 15.95 -12.83 0.92
N ASN A 232 15.26 -13.96 0.80
CA ASN A 232 15.45 -14.84 -0.35
C ASN A 232 14.45 -14.54 -1.47
N LEU A 233 14.91 -13.78 -2.47
CA LEU A 233 14.13 -13.45 -3.66
C LEU A 233 13.89 -14.63 -4.60
N ALA A 234 14.50 -15.81 -4.39
CA ALA A 234 14.25 -16.98 -5.24
C ALA A 234 12.80 -17.49 -5.17
N TYR A 235 12.03 -17.09 -4.15
CA TYR A 235 10.62 -17.44 -3.98
C TYR A 235 9.65 -16.34 -4.40
N GLU A 236 10.16 -15.21 -4.93
CA GLU A 236 9.35 -14.07 -5.35
C GLU A 236 9.68 -13.68 -6.82
N PRO A 237 8.70 -13.54 -7.71
CA PRO A 237 7.26 -13.68 -7.46
C PRO A 237 6.79 -15.13 -7.36
N SER A 238 5.85 -15.39 -6.45
CA SER A 238 4.92 -16.51 -6.56
C SER A 238 3.80 -16.18 -7.55
N GLY A 239 3.04 -17.17 -8.01
CA GLY A 239 2.17 -17.07 -9.20
C GLY A 239 1.02 -16.06 -9.13
N TYR A 240 0.71 -15.50 -7.95
CA TYR A 240 -0.34 -14.50 -7.75
C TYR A 240 -0.03 -13.61 -6.53
N ASP A 241 1.25 -13.34 -6.30
CA ASP A 241 1.66 -12.34 -5.34
C ASP A 241 1.19 -10.96 -5.80
N PHE A 242 0.77 -10.12 -4.85
CA PHE A 242 0.58 -8.69 -5.05
C PHE A 242 1.41 -7.85 -4.06
N LEU A 243 2.18 -8.51 -3.18
CA LEU A 243 3.12 -7.90 -2.24
C LEU A 243 4.48 -8.58 -2.36
N SER A 244 5.55 -7.82 -2.20
CA SER A 244 6.91 -8.36 -2.08
C SER A 244 7.22 -8.62 -0.61
N PRO A 245 7.34 -9.88 -0.13
CA PRO A 245 7.64 -10.13 1.27
C PRO A 245 8.91 -9.41 1.75
N CYS A 246 9.95 -9.42 0.92
CA CYS A 246 11.23 -8.78 1.27
C CYS A 246 11.14 -7.26 1.30
N LEU A 247 10.55 -6.64 0.27
CA LEU A 247 10.49 -5.18 0.20
C LEU A 247 9.49 -4.59 1.20
N GLU A 248 8.39 -5.28 1.49
CA GLU A 248 7.43 -4.84 2.52
C GLU A 248 8.10 -4.84 3.92
N GLU A 249 8.89 -5.88 4.22
CA GLU A 249 9.67 -5.94 5.47
C GLU A 249 10.71 -4.81 5.52
N ALA A 250 11.51 -4.64 4.46
CA ALA A 250 12.49 -3.57 4.40
C ALA A 250 11.84 -2.18 4.56
N TYR A 251 10.70 -1.96 3.91
CA TYR A 251 10.02 -0.67 3.97
C TYR A 251 9.42 -0.39 5.35
N LEU A 252 8.80 -1.37 6.01
CA LEU A 252 8.37 -1.23 7.40
C LEU A 252 9.53 -0.88 8.32
N MET A 253 10.65 -1.59 8.21
CA MET A 253 11.80 -1.39 9.08
C MET A 253 12.46 -0.02 8.87
N SER A 254 12.36 0.56 7.66
CA SER A 254 12.79 1.93 7.38
C SER A 254 12.05 3.00 8.19
N LYS A 255 10.82 2.70 8.65
CA LYS A 255 10.00 3.59 9.48
C LYS A 255 10.24 3.36 10.98
N VAL A 256 10.56 2.12 11.36
CA VAL A 256 10.67 1.71 12.77
C VAL A 256 12.07 1.96 13.34
N MET A 257 13.11 1.67 12.56
CA MET A 257 14.50 1.77 13.01
C MET A 257 15.05 3.20 12.86
N PRO A 258 15.97 3.63 13.74
CA PRO A 258 16.79 4.81 13.49
C PRO A 258 17.58 4.65 12.18
N LYS A 259 17.72 5.74 11.41
CA LYS A 259 18.30 5.73 10.05
C LYS A 259 19.62 4.96 9.94
N ASP A 260 20.58 5.22 10.82
CA ASP A 260 21.91 4.59 10.75
C ASP A 260 21.84 3.07 11.07
N ALA A 261 20.95 2.68 11.99
CA ALA A 261 20.72 1.26 12.29
C ALA A 261 20.02 0.57 11.12
N TYR A 262 19.03 1.21 10.52
CA TYR A 262 18.32 0.72 9.34
C TYR A 262 19.26 0.50 8.16
N GLN A 263 20.15 1.44 7.86
CA GLN A 263 21.10 1.31 6.77
C GLN A 263 21.99 0.07 6.94
N ASN A 264 22.55 -0.13 8.13
CA ASN A 264 23.38 -1.29 8.43
C ASN A 264 22.59 -2.61 8.36
N TRP A 265 21.36 -2.61 8.88
CA TRP A 265 20.47 -3.77 8.80
C TRP A 265 20.10 -4.10 7.35
N LEU A 266 19.79 -3.09 6.51
CA LEU A 266 19.37 -3.30 5.13
C LEU A 266 20.49 -3.93 4.28
N VAL A 267 21.75 -3.57 4.51
CA VAL A 267 22.91 -4.20 3.83
C VAL A 267 22.97 -5.70 4.13
N ILE A 268 22.62 -6.11 5.35
CA ILE A 268 22.61 -7.52 5.79
C ILE A 268 21.34 -8.24 5.32
N PHE A 269 20.21 -7.55 5.34
CA PHE A 269 18.90 -8.11 4.99
C PHE A 269 18.69 -8.25 3.49
N MET A 270 18.94 -7.19 2.72
CA MET A 270 18.76 -7.14 1.26
C MET A 270 19.98 -6.50 0.58
N PRO A 271 21.15 -7.18 0.56
CA PRO A 271 22.36 -6.66 -0.08
C PRO A 271 22.16 -6.30 -1.56
N VAL A 272 21.23 -7.00 -2.24
CA VAL A 272 20.88 -6.77 -3.65
C VAL A 272 20.43 -5.33 -3.96
N LEU A 273 19.88 -4.59 -2.99
CA LEU A 273 19.48 -3.19 -3.20
C LEU A 273 20.67 -2.23 -3.37
N PHE A 274 21.88 -2.70 -3.07
CA PHE A 274 23.13 -1.94 -3.18
C PHE A 274 23.93 -2.29 -4.45
N GLU A 275 23.41 -3.17 -5.30
CA GLU A 275 24.00 -3.49 -6.59
C GLU A 275 23.78 -2.33 -7.59
N THR A 276 24.72 -2.15 -8.52
CA THR A 276 24.61 -1.13 -9.57
C THR A 276 23.46 -1.46 -10.54
N GLU A 277 23.24 -2.75 -10.81
CA GLU A 277 22.16 -3.27 -11.64
C GLU A 277 21.44 -4.38 -10.86
N ILE A 278 20.11 -4.29 -10.75
CA ILE A 278 19.29 -5.23 -9.97
C ILE A 278 18.46 -6.10 -10.91
N GLU A 279 18.94 -7.31 -11.22
CA GLU A 279 18.22 -8.23 -12.12
C GLU A 279 17.07 -8.99 -11.44
N THR A 280 17.16 -9.25 -10.13
CA THR A 280 16.22 -10.12 -9.41
C THR A 280 14.87 -9.46 -9.06
N LEU A 281 14.74 -8.14 -9.25
CA LEU A 281 13.54 -7.36 -8.92
C LEU A 281 12.91 -6.70 -10.15
N GLN A 282 13.17 -7.19 -11.36
CA GLN A 282 12.52 -6.67 -12.56
C GLN A 282 10.98 -6.82 -12.49
N PRO A 283 10.20 -6.02 -13.25
CA PRO A 283 8.75 -6.10 -13.26
C PRO A 283 8.22 -7.53 -13.48
N ALA A 284 7.26 -7.94 -12.64
CA ALA A 284 6.61 -9.22 -12.75
C ALA A 284 5.73 -9.27 -14.01
N ILE A 285 5.82 -10.38 -14.73
CA ILE A 285 5.08 -10.59 -15.99
C ILE A 285 3.69 -11.13 -15.68
N VAL A 286 2.67 -10.51 -16.25
CA VAL A 286 1.28 -10.96 -16.15
C VAL A 286 0.87 -11.62 -17.46
N SER A 287 0.63 -12.93 -17.44
CA SER A 287 0.30 -13.70 -18.65
C SER A 287 -1.17 -13.57 -19.08
N ASP A 288 -2.07 -13.44 -18.11
CA ASP A 288 -3.51 -13.29 -18.33
C ASP A 288 -4.07 -12.32 -17.27
N ARG A 289 -4.60 -11.18 -17.72
CA ARG A 289 -5.17 -10.13 -16.86
C ARG A 289 -6.65 -10.34 -16.56
N THR A 290 -7.28 -11.31 -17.21
CA THR A 290 -8.70 -11.65 -16.99
C THR A 290 -8.90 -12.64 -15.85
N ASP A 291 -7.84 -13.36 -15.47
CA ASP A 291 -7.82 -14.16 -14.27
C ASP A 291 -7.59 -13.25 -13.05
N GLY A 292 -8.58 -13.21 -12.16
CA GLY A 292 -8.55 -12.38 -10.95
C GLY A 292 -7.42 -12.68 -9.97
N LYS A 293 -6.74 -13.83 -10.09
CA LYS A 293 -5.53 -14.14 -9.32
C LYS A 293 -4.27 -13.77 -10.08
N LEU A 294 -4.16 -14.07 -11.37
CA LEU A 294 -2.94 -13.77 -12.12
C LEU A 294 -2.71 -12.25 -12.25
N VAL A 295 -3.78 -11.46 -12.34
CA VAL A 295 -3.73 -9.99 -12.36
C VAL A 295 -3.09 -9.40 -11.09
N HIS A 296 -3.00 -10.17 -10.00
CA HIS A 296 -2.31 -9.75 -8.77
C HIS A 296 -0.87 -9.29 -9.00
N LEU A 297 -0.20 -9.84 -10.01
CA LEU A 297 1.19 -9.49 -10.33
C LEU A 297 1.34 -8.04 -10.82
N ASP A 298 0.30 -7.41 -11.38
CA ASP A 298 0.30 -5.96 -11.61
C ASP A 298 0.28 -5.21 -10.25
N GLY A 299 -0.45 -5.73 -9.26
CA GLY A 299 -0.43 -5.25 -7.87
C GLY A 299 0.95 -5.41 -7.21
N LEU A 300 1.66 -6.50 -7.49
CA LEU A 300 3.04 -6.71 -7.03
C LEU A 300 3.98 -5.64 -7.56
N ASN A 301 3.85 -5.29 -8.83
CA ASN A 301 4.67 -4.22 -9.40
C ASN A 301 4.41 -2.88 -8.69
N PHE A 302 3.15 -2.53 -8.41
CA PHE A 302 2.86 -1.31 -7.67
C PHE A 302 3.35 -1.35 -6.21
N SER A 303 3.19 -2.47 -5.50
CA SER A 303 3.69 -2.59 -4.12
C SER A 303 5.22 -2.54 -4.05
N ARG A 304 5.92 -3.19 -4.98
CA ARG A 304 7.38 -3.05 -5.14
C ARG A 304 7.78 -1.60 -5.38
N ALA A 305 7.12 -0.90 -6.30
CA ALA A 305 7.41 0.51 -6.58
C ALA A 305 7.22 1.40 -5.34
N ASN A 306 6.13 1.20 -4.60
CA ASN A 306 5.85 1.91 -3.36
C ASN A 306 6.97 1.72 -2.32
N CYS A 307 7.41 0.47 -2.11
CA CYS A 307 8.50 0.15 -1.18
C CYS A 307 9.83 0.76 -1.66
N LEU A 308 10.16 0.61 -2.94
CA LEU A 308 11.41 1.12 -3.52
C LEU A 308 11.53 2.65 -3.40
N TYR A 309 10.46 3.39 -3.73
CA TYR A 309 10.43 4.85 -3.50
C TYR A 309 10.59 5.21 -2.03
N GLY A 310 9.89 4.50 -1.15
CA GLY A 310 9.95 4.70 0.28
C GLY A 310 11.36 4.49 0.85
N ILE A 311 12.03 3.40 0.46
CA ILE A 311 13.41 3.09 0.86
C ILE A 311 14.38 4.16 0.31
N ALA A 312 14.25 4.53 -0.96
CA ALA A 312 15.09 5.55 -1.59
C ALA A 312 14.94 6.94 -0.95
N ARG A 313 13.79 7.23 -0.33
CA ARG A 313 13.58 8.47 0.43
C ARG A 313 14.39 8.47 1.72
N VAL A 314 14.43 7.35 2.43
CA VAL A 314 15.16 7.20 3.71
C VAL A 314 16.66 7.15 3.47
N LEU A 315 17.10 6.48 2.39
CA LEU A 315 18.50 6.34 1.97
C LEU A 315 18.74 7.00 0.61
N PRO A 316 19.01 8.32 0.57
CA PRO A 316 19.17 9.08 -0.68
C PRO A 316 20.25 8.56 -1.63
N GLU A 317 21.28 7.89 -1.11
CA GLU A 317 22.34 7.26 -1.87
C GLU A 317 21.84 6.16 -2.81
N LEU A 318 20.70 5.52 -2.48
CA LEU A 318 20.08 4.48 -3.30
C LEU A 318 19.16 5.03 -4.40
N LYS A 319 18.87 6.35 -4.41
CA LYS A 319 17.92 6.95 -5.36
C LYS A 319 18.26 6.69 -6.81
N HIS A 320 19.55 6.71 -7.16
CA HIS A 320 20.01 6.52 -8.53
C HIS A 320 19.70 5.12 -9.09
N THR A 321 19.56 4.11 -8.23
CA THR A 321 19.21 2.74 -8.63
C THR A 321 17.72 2.45 -8.43
N LEU A 322 17.17 2.80 -7.26
CA LEU A 322 15.83 2.37 -6.87
C LEU A 322 14.72 3.18 -7.54
N VAL A 323 14.91 4.48 -7.81
CA VAL A 323 13.88 5.31 -8.47
C VAL A 323 13.63 4.84 -9.91
N PRO A 324 14.65 4.63 -10.77
CA PRO A 324 14.43 4.06 -12.09
C PRO A 324 13.73 2.69 -12.07
N LEU A 325 14.11 1.82 -11.13
CA LEU A 325 13.48 0.49 -11.00
C LEU A 325 12.01 0.59 -10.59
N ALA A 326 11.68 1.46 -9.63
CA ALA A 326 10.31 1.73 -9.23
C ALA A 326 9.47 2.33 -10.39
N ASN A 327 10.05 3.26 -11.16
CA ASN A 327 9.41 3.80 -12.36
C ASN A 327 9.09 2.67 -13.36
N ALA A 328 10.02 1.74 -13.59
CA ALA A 328 9.82 0.62 -14.51
C ALA A 328 8.64 -0.29 -14.10
N HIS A 329 8.46 -0.55 -12.80
CA HIS A 329 7.31 -1.29 -12.29
C HIS A 329 5.98 -0.57 -12.55
N ILE A 330 5.94 0.74 -12.28
CA ILE A 330 4.75 1.57 -12.52
C ILE A 330 4.43 1.59 -14.02
N ASP A 331 5.40 1.90 -14.87
CA ASP A 331 5.21 2.02 -16.31
C ASP A 331 4.76 0.69 -16.96
N PHE A 332 5.20 -0.44 -16.41
CA PHE A 332 4.77 -1.76 -16.85
C PHE A 332 3.28 -2.00 -16.59
N SER A 333 2.80 -1.65 -15.39
CA SER A 333 1.47 -2.07 -14.92
C SER A 333 0.40 -1.00 -15.12
N LEU A 334 0.77 0.29 -15.05
CA LEU A 334 -0.16 1.42 -15.10
C LEU A 334 -0.92 1.50 -16.43
N LYS A 335 -0.26 1.12 -17.53
CA LYS A 335 -0.87 1.06 -18.87
C LYS A 335 -2.07 0.11 -18.91
N ASN A 336 -2.11 -0.88 -18.03
CA ASN A 336 -3.12 -1.94 -18.00
C ASN A 336 -4.23 -1.70 -16.98
N ILE A 337 -4.22 -0.59 -16.23
CA ILE A 337 -5.36 -0.20 -15.39
C ILE A 337 -6.47 0.36 -16.30
N SER A 338 -7.21 -0.50 -16.99
CA SER A 338 -8.42 -0.12 -17.74
C SER A 338 -9.68 -0.60 -17.02
N GLY A 339 -10.80 0.06 -17.32
CA GLY A 339 -12.11 -0.25 -16.71
C GLY A 339 -12.79 -1.51 -17.26
N ASP A 340 -12.13 -2.27 -18.14
CA ASP A 340 -12.77 -3.31 -18.95
C ASP A 340 -12.80 -4.69 -18.28
N ASP A 341 -12.10 -4.89 -17.15
CA ASP A 341 -12.15 -6.14 -16.38
C ASP A 341 -12.39 -5.90 -14.88
N TYR A 342 -13.57 -6.29 -14.41
CA TYR A 342 -14.00 -6.12 -13.02
C TYR A 342 -13.04 -6.79 -12.02
N MET A 343 -12.39 -7.90 -12.38
CA MET A 343 -11.65 -8.74 -11.43
C MET A 343 -10.34 -8.11 -10.92
N GLY A 344 -9.65 -7.31 -11.74
CA GLY A 344 -8.46 -6.56 -11.31
C GLY A 344 -8.71 -5.08 -11.03
N SER A 345 -9.66 -4.47 -11.74
CA SER A 345 -9.75 -3.01 -11.81
C SER A 345 -10.16 -2.34 -10.50
N HIS A 346 -11.03 -2.95 -9.70
CA HIS A 346 -11.58 -2.29 -8.49
C HIS A 346 -10.57 -2.11 -7.35
N TRP A 347 -9.51 -2.92 -7.28
CA TRP A 347 -8.52 -2.87 -6.21
C TRP A 347 -7.11 -2.44 -6.67
N LEU A 348 -6.70 -2.75 -7.91
CA LEU A 348 -5.37 -2.36 -8.41
C LEU A 348 -5.12 -0.84 -8.39
N GLY A 349 -6.19 -0.06 -8.56
CA GLY A 349 -6.13 1.40 -8.48
C GLY A 349 -5.62 1.91 -7.12
N SER A 350 -5.92 1.21 -6.01
CA SER A 350 -5.45 1.63 -4.68
C SER A 350 -3.93 1.43 -4.54
N PHE A 351 -3.38 0.34 -5.08
CA PHE A 351 -1.94 0.09 -5.07
C PHE A 351 -1.17 1.05 -5.98
N ALA A 352 -1.71 1.34 -7.17
CA ALA A 352 -1.15 2.37 -8.04
C ALA A 352 -1.16 3.74 -7.35
N LEU A 353 -2.26 4.08 -6.66
CA LEU A 353 -2.38 5.32 -5.91
C LEU A 353 -1.39 5.39 -4.74
N LEU A 354 -1.17 4.29 -4.00
CA LEU A 354 -0.13 4.22 -2.96
C LEU A 354 1.24 4.55 -3.55
N ALA A 355 1.64 3.89 -4.64
CA ALA A 355 2.95 4.08 -5.26
C ALA A 355 3.15 5.51 -5.81
N LEU A 356 2.12 6.08 -6.46
CA LEU A 356 2.18 7.40 -7.08
C LEU A 356 2.00 8.57 -6.10
N SER A 357 1.53 8.28 -4.88
CA SER A 357 1.33 9.25 -3.80
C SER A 357 2.31 9.07 -2.65
N ASN A 358 3.23 8.10 -2.75
CA ASN A 358 4.21 7.78 -1.72
C ASN A 358 5.04 9.01 -1.42
#